data_AF-A0A816GYM9-F1
#
_entry.id   AF-A0A816GYM9-F1
#
_cell.length_a   1.000
_cell.length_b   1.000
_cell.length_c   1.000
_cell.angle_alpha   90.00
_cell.angle_beta   90.00
_cell.angle_gamma   90.00
#
_symmetry.space_group_name_H-M   'P 1'
#
loop_
_entity.id
_entity.type
_entity.pdbx_description
1 polymer ?
#
loop_
_entity_poly.entity_id
_entity_poly.type
_entity_poly.pdbx_seq_one_letter_code
_entity_poly.pdbx_strand_id
1 'polypeptide(L)'
;MRLSLILQAAKSGRQLLVSCESQATGHRVMRIRERTQEKLEFLHKDPWLDQEMNSTKLATLTLYKQLFRECHKFSLYNYREYFVRRVREDFRKNRNLQDPTKIAEVLKYAQENLEVIKRQVIVGNLYTPKQRSIIENQSLSSR
;
A
#
# COMPACT_ATOMS: atom_id res chain seq x y z
N MET A 1 15.52 24.40 10.30
CA MET A 1 15.68 23.92 11.70
C MET A 1 17.08 23.38 11.85
N ARG A 2 17.90 23.98 12.72
CA ARG A 2 19.27 23.51 13.03
C ARG A 2 19.14 22.27 13.92
N LEU A 3 19.55 21.10 13.41
CA LEU A 3 19.67 19.88 14.19
C LEU A 3 20.98 19.93 14.98
N SER A 4 20.89 20.14 16.30
CA SER A 4 22.03 20.02 17.21
C SER A 4 22.30 18.55 17.49
N LEU A 5 23.30 17.96 16.84
CA LEU A 5 23.84 16.64 17.21
C LEU A 5 24.66 16.79 18.49
N ILE A 6 24.22 16.17 19.58
CA ILE A 6 25.07 15.96 20.76
C ILE A 6 25.93 14.71 20.47
N LEU A 7 27.12 14.94 19.92
CA LEU A 7 28.14 13.92 19.72
C LEU A 7 28.85 13.65 21.06
N GLN A 8 28.40 12.63 21.81
CA GLN A 8 29.23 12.05 22.87
C GLN A 8 30.19 11.03 22.25
N ALA A 9 31.34 11.50 21.78
CA ALA A 9 32.38 10.63 21.22
C ALA A 9 33.29 10.07 22.32
N ALA A 10 33.19 8.77 22.61
CA ALA A 10 34.24 8.05 23.33
C ALA A 10 35.33 7.66 22.33
N LYS A 11 36.55 8.18 22.51
CA LYS A 11 37.68 7.97 21.60
C LYS A 11 38.42 6.68 21.97
N SER A 12 38.26 5.63 21.16
CA SER A 12 39.17 4.47 21.13
C SER A 12 39.75 4.33 19.72
N GLY A 13 41.06 4.17 19.61
CA GLY A 13 41.92 4.57 18.48
C GLY A 13 41.67 3.98 17.08
N ARG A 14 40.59 3.22 16.83
CA ARG A 14 40.21 2.72 15.49
C ARG A 14 38.72 2.77 15.15
N GLN A 15 37.84 2.92 16.14
CA GLN A 15 36.39 2.87 15.94
C GLN A 15 35.72 4.04 16.66
N LEU A 16 34.77 4.70 15.98
CA LEU A 16 33.92 5.71 16.60
C LEU A 16 32.54 5.09 16.86
N LEU A 17 32.13 5.12 18.12
CA LEU A 17 30.76 4.80 18.50
C LEU A 17 29.93 6.07 18.28
N VAL A 18 29.06 6.06 17.27
CA VAL A 18 28.15 7.18 17.00
C VAL A 18 26.75 6.78 17.42
N SER A 19 26.20 7.49 18.41
CA SER A 19 24.79 7.39 18.77
C SER A 19 24.01 8.49 18.06
N CYS A 20 23.12 8.12 17.16
CA CYS A 20 22.10 9.03 16.63
C CYS A 20 20.78 8.75 17.33
N GLU A 21 20.14 9.79 17.84
CA GLU A 21 18.80 9.75 18.40
C GLU A 21 17.89 10.58 17.48
N SER A 22 16.79 9.97 17.01
CA SER A 22 15.79 10.68 16.22
C SER A 22 14.98 11.61 17.14
N GLN A 23 15.03 12.92 16.91
CA GLN A 23 14.22 13.87 17.68
C GLN A 23 12.71 13.78 17.39
N ALA A 24 12.31 13.12 16.29
CA ALA A 24 10.90 12.93 15.93
C ALA A 24 10.27 11.70 16.60
N THR A 25 11.06 10.64 16.85
CA THR A 25 10.55 9.34 17.31
C THR A 25 11.24 8.81 18.58
N GLY A 26 12.29 9.46 19.07
CA GLY A 26 13.05 9.05 20.26
C GLY A 26 13.87 7.76 20.08
N HIS A 27 13.85 7.13 18.89
CA HIS A 27 14.61 5.92 18.65
C HIS A 27 16.12 6.20 18.60
N ARG A 28 16.87 5.46 19.41
CA ARG A 28 18.33 5.56 19.51
C ARG A 28 18.97 4.42 18.73
N VAL A 29 19.74 4.76 17.70
CA VAL A 29 20.49 3.78 16.90
C VAL A 29 21.97 3.92 17.21
N MET A 30 22.56 2.84 17.71
CA MET A 30 24.00 2.71 17.94
C MET A 30 24.63 2.04 16.71
N ARG A 31 25.54 2.73 16.02
CA ARG A 31 26.33 2.11 14.94
C ARG A 31 27.82 2.32 15.21
N ILE A 32 28.58 1.23 15.14
CA ILE A 32 30.05 1.25 15.15
C ILE A 32 30.49 1.57 13.72
N ARG A 33 31.29 2.62 13.52
CA ARG A 33 31.88 2.96 12.21
C ARG A 33 33.39 3.09 12.32
N GLU A 34 34.08 2.63 11.28
CA GLU A 34 35.49 2.97 11.04
C GLU A 34 35.61 4.38 10.47
N ARG A 35 36.74 5.02 10.74
CA ARG A 35 36.97 6.43 10.46
C ARG A 35 37.40 6.61 8.99
N THR A 36 36.43 6.87 8.11
CA THR A 36 36.71 7.26 6.71
C THR A 36 35.88 8.49 6.31
N GLN A 37 36.61 9.60 6.11
CA GLN A 37 36.28 10.89 5.46
C GLN A 37 34.97 11.66 5.78
N GLU A 38 35.17 12.78 6.51
CA GLU A 38 34.80 14.20 6.25
C GLU A 38 33.51 14.66 5.53
N LYS A 39 32.53 13.80 5.22
CA LYS A 39 31.18 14.30 4.90
C LYS A 39 30.12 13.34 5.45
N LEU A 40 29.50 13.73 6.56
CA LEU A 40 28.30 13.07 7.07
C LEU A 40 27.11 13.43 6.17
N GLU A 41 27.08 12.91 4.95
CA GLU A 41 25.83 12.86 4.19
C GLU A 41 24.99 11.73 4.76
N PHE A 42 23.81 12.06 5.30
CA PHE A 42 22.83 11.09 5.75
C PHE A 42 22.26 10.36 4.51
N LEU A 43 23.01 9.42 3.94
CA LEU A 43 22.59 8.60 2.78
C LEU A 43 21.55 7.52 3.13
N HIS A 44 20.88 7.64 4.27
CA HIS A 44 19.96 6.62 4.74
C HIS A 44 18.62 7.27 5.01
N LYS A 45 17.64 7.01 4.14
CA LYS A 45 16.24 6.99 4.56
C LYS A 45 16.16 6.12 5.82
N ASP A 46 15.48 6.61 6.85
CA ASP A 46 15.32 5.86 8.09
C ASP A 46 14.61 4.51 7.80
N PRO A 47 15.24 3.36 8.06
CA PRO A 47 14.69 2.04 7.70
C PRO A 47 13.32 1.74 8.28
N TRP A 48 13.02 2.35 9.44
CA TRP A 48 11.75 2.19 10.13
C TRP A 48 10.59 2.91 9.42
N LEU A 49 10.84 4.10 8.86
CA LEU A 49 9.84 4.83 8.07
C LEU A 49 9.56 4.10 6.74
N ASP A 50 10.59 3.53 6.13
CA ASP A 50 10.42 2.70 4.93
C ASP A 50 9.64 1.41 5.24
N GLN A 51 9.76 0.84 6.44
CA GLN A 51 9.03 -0.35 6.86
C GLN A 51 7.52 -0.11 6.99
N GLU A 52 7.10 1.00 7.61
CA GLU A 52 5.68 1.37 7.70
C GLU A 52 5.09 1.66 6.32
N MET A 53 5.76 2.48 5.50
CA MET A 53 5.29 2.75 4.13
C MET A 53 5.21 1.49 3.27
N ASN A 54 6.15 0.56 3.42
CA ASN A 54 6.15 -0.70 2.67
C ASN A 54 4.99 -1.61 3.12
N SER A 55 4.70 -1.66 4.43
CA SER A 55 3.54 -2.36 4.97
C SER A 55 2.22 -1.85 4.38
N THR A 56 2.00 -0.53 4.37
CA THR A 56 0.79 0.07 3.80
C THR A 56 0.67 -0.18 2.30
N LYS A 57 1.78 -0.13 1.54
CA LYS A 57 1.78 -0.44 0.10
C LYS A 57 1.39 -1.90 -0.16
N LEU A 58 1.96 -2.85 0.60
CA LEU A 58 1.63 -4.27 0.47
C LEU A 58 0.18 -4.55 0.83
N ALA A 59 -0.34 -3.94 1.91
CA ALA A 59 -1.74 -4.04 2.29
C ALA A 59 -2.67 -3.50 1.19
N THR A 60 -2.34 -2.33 0.63
CA THR A 60 -3.08 -1.70 -0.48
C THR A 60 -3.13 -2.59 -1.72
N LEU A 61 -1.99 -3.15 -2.13
CA LEU A 61 -1.91 -4.07 -3.27
C LEU A 61 -2.68 -5.37 -3.03
N THR A 62 -2.66 -5.88 -1.80
CA THR A 62 -3.40 -7.07 -1.42
C THR A 62 -4.91 -6.82 -1.49
N LEU A 63 -5.38 -5.70 -0.94
CA LEU A 63 -6.78 -5.29 -1.00
C LEU A 63 -7.25 -5.07 -2.44
N TYR A 64 -6.44 -4.42 -3.28
CA TYR A 64 -6.71 -4.25 -4.71
C TYR A 64 -6.91 -5.60 -5.41
N LYS A 65 -6.00 -6.55 -5.19
CA LYS A 65 -6.10 -7.91 -5.77
C LYS A 65 -7.34 -8.65 -5.26
N GLN A 66 -7.67 -8.51 -3.98
CA GLN A 66 -8.87 -9.11 -3.40
C GLN A 66 -10.14 -8.55 -4.05
N LEU A 67 -10.26 -7.22 -4.15
CA LEU A 67 -11.39 -6.57 -4.83
C LEU A 67 -11.55 -7.08 -6.25
N PHE A 68 -10.46 -7.12 -7.04
CA PHE A 68 -10.51 -7.64 -8.40
C PHE A 68 -10.97 -9.10 -8.46
N ARG A 69 -10.42 -9.96 -7.59
CA ARG A 69 -10.81 -11.37 -7.51
C ARG A 69 -12.30 -11.52 -7.21
N GLU A 70 -12.86 -10.74 -6.28
CA GLU A 70 -14.29 -10.79 -5.98
C GLU A 70 -15.13 -10.24 -7.13
N CYS A 71 -14.73 -9.15 -7.78
CA CYS A 71 -15.45 -8.60 -8.93
C CYS A 71 -15.55 -9.60 -10.09
N HIS A 72 -14.53 -10.42 -10.32
CA HIS A 72 -14.56 -11.43 -11.38
C HIS A 72 -15.49 -12.62 -11.08
N LYS A 73 -15.97 -12.78 -9.84
CA LYS A 73 -16.93 -13.83 -9.48
C LYS A 73 -18.37 -13.51 -9.86
N PHE A 74 -18.68 -12.28 -10.26
CA PHE A 74 -20.01 -11.92 -10.76
C PHE A 74 -20.33 -12.71 -12.03
N SER A 75 -21.43 -13.47 -12.02
CA SER A 75 -21.92 -14.19 -13.19
C SER A 75 -22.34 -13.24 -14.32
N LEU A 76 -22.99 -12.13 -13.98
CA LEU A 76 -23.50 -11.14 -14.93
C LEU A 76 -22.38 -10.24 -15.48
N TYR A 77 -22.23 -10.21 -16.81
CA TYR A 77 -21.27 -9.36 -17.53
C TYR A 77 -21.25 -7.90 -17.05
N ASN A 78 -22.43 -7.27 -17.05
CA ASN A 78 -22.56 -5.84 -16.78
C ASN A 78 -22.03 -5.48 -15.39
N TYR A 79 -22.33 -6.30 -14.38
CA TYR A 79 -21.83 -6.08 -13.02
C TYR A 79 -20.33 -6.32 -12.95
N ARG A 80 -19.84 -7.43 -13.50
CA ARG A 80 -18.41 -7.75 -13.52
C ARG A 80 -17.59 -6.60 -14.12
N GLU A 81 -17.94 -6.15 -15.32
CA GLU A 81 -17.22 -5.07 -16.00
C GLU A 81 -17.38 -3.72 -15.29
N TYR A 82 -18.58 -3.41 -14.79
CA TYR A 82 -18.81 -2.19 -14.02
C TYR A 82 -17.92 -2.11 -12.78
N PHE A 83 -17.93 -3.15 -11.95
CA PHE A 83 -17.16 -3.17 -10.70
C PHE A 83 -15.65 -3.20 -10.98
N VAL A 84 -15.19 -3.99 -11.96
CA VAL A 84 -13.78 -3.99 -12.39
C VAL A 84 -13.32 -2.59 -12.82
N ARG A 85 -14.12 -1.91 -13.65
CA ARG A 85 -13.80 -0.55 -14.10
C ARG A 85 -13.80 0.42 -12.92
N ARG A 86 -14.81 0.35 -12.05
CA ARG A 86 -14.96 1.26 -10.91
C ARG A 86 -13.81 1.14 -9.92
N VAL A 87 -13.45 -0.08 -9.53
CA VAL A 87 -12.31 -0.33 -8.65
C VAL A 87 -11.02 0.21 -9.29
N ARG A 88 -10.80 -0.03 -10.58
CA ARG A 88 -9.62 0.52 -11.28
C ARG A 88 -9.59 2.05 -11.24
N GLU A 89 -10.72 2.69 -11.48
CA GLU A 89 -10.85 4.15 -11.49
C GLU A 89 -10.59 4.74 -10.12
N ASP A 90 -11.18 4.18 -9.06
CA ASP A 90 -11.04 4.66 -7.69
C ASP A 90 -9.58 4.54 -7.20
N PHE A 91 -8.88 3.44 -7.52
CA PHE A 91 -7.45 3.31 -7.20
C PHE A 91 -6.58 4.25 -8.04
N ARG A 92 -6.95 4.51 -9.30
CA ARG A 92 -6.20 5.45 -10.15
C ARG A 92 -6.36 6.89 -9.67
N LYS A 93 -7.56 7.29 -9.24
CA LYS A 93 -7.84 8.62 -8.66
C LYS A 93 -7.01 8.88 -7.41
N ASN A 94 -6.84 7.87 -6.56
CA ASN A 94 -6.12 8.00 -5.29
C ASN A 94 -4.62 7.62 -5.36
N ARG A 95 -4.04 7.42 -6.55
CA ARG A 95 -2.65 6.96 -6.71
C ARG A 95 -1.61 7.91 -6.11
N ASN A 96 -1.86 9.22 -6.20
CA ASN A 96 -0.91 10.26 -5.82
C ASN A 96 -1.19 10.85 -4.43
N LEU A 97 -2.06 10.20 -3.64
CA LEU A 97 -2.37 10.65 -2.29
C LEU A 97 -1.14 10.43 -1.38
N GLN A 98 -0.73 11.48 -0.66
CA GLN A 98 0.43 11.43 0.25
C GLN A 98 0.03 11.59 1.72
N ASP A 99 -1.18 12.09 1.97
CA ASP A 99 -1.69 12.34 3.32
C ASP A 99 -2.06 11.00 4.01
N PRO A 100 -1.36 10.60 5.09
CA PRO A 100 -1.56 9.31 5.73
C PRO A 100 -2.97 9.13 6.31
N THR A 101 -3.62 10.22 6.75
CA THR A 101 -4.97 10.17 7.32
C THR A 101 -6.00 9.79 6.26
N LYS A 102 -5.98 10.49 5.13
CA LYS A 102 -6.86 10.21 3.99
C LYS A 102 -6.58 8.86 3.34
N ILE A 103 -5.31 8.40 3.32
CA ILE A 103 -4.98 7.04 2.86
C ILE A 103 -5.71 6.01 3.73
N ALA A 104 -5.67 6.16 5.05
CA ALA A 104 -6.35 5.25 5.97
C ALA A 104 -7.88 5.26 5.76
N GLU A 105 -8.48 6.43 5.56
CA GLU A 105 -9.91 6.57 5.26
C GLU A 105 -10.30 5.87 3.96
N VAL A 106 -9.54 6.10 2.88
CA VAL A 106 -9.81 5.47 1.57
C VAL A 106 -9.62 3.96 1.62
N LEU A 107 -8.62 3.47 2.35
CA LEU A 107 -8.42 2.04 2.55
C LEU A 107 -9.57 1.41 3.34
N LYS A 108 -10.05 2.08 4.40
CA LYS A 108 -11.22 1.64 5.15
C LYS A 108 -12.47 1.57 4.26
N TYR A 109 -12.72 2.60 3.47
CA TYR A 109 -13.82 2.62 2.49
C TYR A 109 -13.71 1.49 1.46
N ALA A 110 -12.50 1.21 0.95
CA ALA A 110 -12.26 0.09 0.04
C ALA A 110 -12.50 -1.28 0.71
N GLN A 111 -12.19 -1.42 1.99
CA GLN A 111 -12.46 -2.61 2.79
C GLN A 111 -13.97 -2.84 2.97
N GLU A 112 -14.72 -1.79 3.29
CA GLU A 112 -16.19 -1.85 3.40
C GLU A 112 -16.83 -2.24 2.06
N ASN A 113 -16.34 -1.67 0.97
CA ASN A 113 -16.78 -2.03 -0.38
C ASN A 113 -16.47 -3.48 -0.75
N LEU A 114 -15.34 -4.04 -0.29
CA LEU A 114 -15.04 -5.46 -0.50
C LEU A 114 -16.12 -6.35 0.11
N GLU A 115 -16.57 -6.05 1.31
CA GLU A 115 -17.65 -6.81 1.98
C GLU A 115 -19.02 -6.61 1.32
N VAL A 116 -19.27 -5.43 0.76
CA VAL A 116 -20.46 -5.21 -0.08
C VAL A 116 -20.38 -6.07 -1.34
N ILE A 117 -19.26 -6.02 -2.07
CA ILE A 117 -19.07 -6.78 -3.31
C ILE A 117 -19.23 -8.28 -3.06
N LYS A 118 -18.62 -8.84 -2.00
CA LYS A 118 -18.78 -10.26 -1.63
C LYS A 118 -20.26 -10.65 -1.46
N ARG A 119 -21.04 -9.83 -0.74
CA ARG A 119 -22.48 -10.08 -0.57
C ARG A 119 -23.23 -9.98 -1.89
N GLN A 120 -22.92 -8.98 -2.71
CA GLN A 120 -23.54 -8.79 -4.01
C GLN A 120 -23.22 -9.93 -4.99
N VAL A 121 -22.01 -10.49 -4.94
CA VAL A 121 -21.65 -11.68 -5.71
C VAL A 121 -22.52 -12.86 -5.30
N ILE A 122 -22.71 -13.10 -4.01
CA ILE A 122 -23.54 -14.20 -3.52
C ILE A 122 -24.99 -14.03 -4.00
N VAL A 123 -25.58 -12.85 -3.80
CA VAL A 123 -26.96 -12.54 -4.22
C VAL A 123 -27.10 -12.63 -5.74
N GLY A 124 -26.15 -12.07 -6.49
CA GLY A 124 -26.14 -12.12 -7.95
C GLY A 124 -26.07 -13.55 -8.48
N ASN A 125 -25.31 -14.42 -7.81
CA ASN A 125 -25.18 -15.82 -8.19
C ASN A 125 -26.46 -16.62 -7.88
N LEU A 126 -27.15 -16.33 -6.76
CA LEU A 126 -28.43 -16.95 -6.40
C LEU A 126 -29.54 -16.68 -7.41
N TYR A 127 -29.56 -15.47 -7.99
CA TYR A 127 -30.58 -15.04 -8.95
C TYR A 127 -30.05 -14.89 -10.38
N THR A 128 -29.11 -15.74 -10.77
CA THR A 128 -28.52 -15.69 -12.11
C THR A 128 -29.59 -15.99 -13.18
N PRO A 129 -29.80 -15.11 -14.18
CA PRO A 129 -30.74 -15.40 -15.25
C PRO A 129 -30.26 -16.59 -16.09
N LYS A 130 -31.21 -17.41 -16.56
CA LYS A 130 -30.91 -18.60 -17.38
C LYS A 130 -30.22 -18.25 -18.71
N GLN A 131 -30.46 -17.05 -19.23
CA GLN A 131 -29.90 -16.57 -20.49
C GLN A 131 -28.74 -15.61 -20.23
N ARG A 132 -27.63 -15.81 -20.95
CA ARG A 132 -26.47 -14.92 -20.92
C ARG A 132 -26.71 -13.69 -21.80
N SER A 133 -25.97 -12.62 -21.52
CA SER A 133 -26.01 -11.40 -22.35
C SER A 133 -25.53 -11.69 -23.77
N ILE A 134 -26.12 -11.01 -24.76
CA ILE A 134 -25.75 -11.10 -26.18
C ILE A 134 -24.24 -10.85 -26.39
N ILE A 135 -23.68 -9.92 -25.61
CA ILE A 135 -22.28 -9.53 -25.64
C ILE A 135 -21.36 -10.71 -25.26
N GLU A 136 -21.75 -11.51 -24.25
CA GLU A 136 -20.96 -12.68 -23.84
C GLU A 136 -21.01 -13.78 -24.92
N ASN A 137 -22.17 -13.97 -25.56
CA ASN A 137 -22.34 -14.97 -26.62
C ASN A 137 -21.48 -14.65 -27.85
N GLN A 138 -21.42 -13.38 -28.27
CA GLN A 138 -20.56 -12.95 -29.38
C GLN A 138 -19.07 -13.20 -29.08
N SER A 139 -18.62 -12.91 -27.85
CA SER A 139 -17.21 -13.08 -27.46
C SER A 139 -16.74 -14.54 -27.46
N LEU A 140 -17.67 -15.49 -27.24
CA LEU A 140 -17.40 -16.93 -27.28
C LEU A 140 -17.41 -17.46 -28.71
N SER A 141 -18.27 -16.93 -29.58
CA SER A 141 -18.31 -17.33 -31.00
C SER A 141 -17.06 -16.93 -31.80
N SER A 142 -16.31 -15.95 -31.30
CA SER A 142 -15.07 -15.46 -31.92
C SER A 142 -13.80 -16.18 -31.43
N ARG A 143 -13.92 -17.21 -30.58
CA ARG A 143 -12.81 -18.04 -30.09
C ARG A 143 -12.88 -19.44 -30.68
#